data_AF-A0A795R1K6-F1
#
_entry.id   AF-A0A795R1K6-F1
#
_cell.length_a   1.000
_cell.length_b   1.000
_cell.length_c   1.000
_cell.angle_alpha   90.00
_cell.angle_beta   90.00
_cell.angle_gamma   90.00
#
_symmetry.space_group_name_H-M   'P 1'
#
loop_
_entity.id
_entity.type
_entity.pdbx_description
1 polymer ?
#
loop_
_entity_poly.entity_id
_entity_poly.type
_entity_poly.pdbx_seq_one_letter_code
_entity_poly.pdbx_strand_id
1 'polypeptide(L)'
;MLHLKNITAGNPKTAEQYQMTKQYGVTWLFSEDDKNWYEEQKNFASDTIKMVYTGDGRVVWVGKDVTGIEPRNASVIEVPDITANRRITAPGYWFYRNDEFVFDYKLKAEDERDALLKQFSIMTCEWEKDLLLGLISDEDREKLKACRIYTKKLREMTFSQVTDKASYAAIVWPELPQNISEN
;
A
#
# COMPACT_ATOMS: atom_id res chain seq x y z
N MET A 1 -0.64 23.62 -11.03
CA MET A 1 -1.18 22.53 -10.20
C MET A 1 -0.50 22.59 -8.86
N LEU A 2 -1.28 22.42 -7.80
CA LEU A 2 -0.78 22.56 -6.44
C LEU A 2 0.02 21.32 -5.99
N HIS A 3 1.11 21.55 -5.27
CA HIS A 3 1.90 20.50 -4.63
C HIS A 3 2.32 20.96 -3.24
N LEU A 4 1.73 20.36 -2.22
CA LEU A 4 2.00 20.64 -0.80
C LEU A 4 2.83 19.48 -0.25
N LYS A 5 4.11 19.71 -0.01
CA LYS A 5 5.05 18.67 0.42
C LYS A 5 5.21 18.66 1.95
N ASN A 6 5.42 17.47 2.49
CA ASN A 6 5.80 17.24 3.89
C ASN A 6 4.93 18.00 4.90
N ILE A 7 3.61 17.80 4.81
CA ILE A 7 2.64 18.48 5.67
C ILE A 7 2.76 17.97 7.10
N THR A 8 2.99 18.88 8.04
CA THR A 8 3.13 18.59 9.47
C THR A 8 2.24 19.49 10.31
N ALA A 9 1.98 19.05 11.55
CA ALA A 9 1.29 19.90 12.51
C ALA A 9 2.21 21.05 12.96
N GLY A 10 1.68 22.26 13.00
CA GLY A 10 2.40 23.45 13.44
C GLY A 10 1.57 24.34 14.35
N ASN A 11 2.23 25.32 14.96
CA ASN A 11 1.57 26.33 15.78
C ASN A 11 0.72 27.27 14.92
N PRO A 12 -0.38 27.83 15.45
CA PRO A 12 -1.13 28.88 14.77
C PRO A 12 -0.21 30.08 14.47
N LYS A 13 -0.30 30.62 13.27
CA LYS A 13 0.49 31.75 12.78
C LYS A 13 -0.26 33.09 12.78
N THR A 14 -1.58 33.07 12.92
CA THR A 14 -2.43 34.27 12.98
C THR A 14 -3.23 34.36 14.27
N ALA A 15 -3.71 35.56 14.62
CA ALA A 15 -4.57 35.76 15.79
C ALA A 15 -5.89 34.97 15.68
N GLU A 16 -6.45 34.87 14.47
CA GLU A 16 -7.64 34.07 14.21
C GLU A 16 -7.36 32.57 14.42
N GLN A 17 -6.26 32.06 13.86
CA GLN A 17 -5.85 30.67 14.06
C GLN A 17 -5.63 30.35 15.55
N TYR A 18 -5.03 31.28 16.29
CA TYR A 18 -4.83 31.15 17.73
C TYR A 18 -6.16 31.10 18.49
N GLN A 19 -7.10 32.00 18.17
CA GLN A 19 -8.42 32.02 18.79
C GLN A 19 -9.20 30.73 18.49
N MET A 20 -9.13 30.23 17.26
CA MET A 20 -9.76 28.97 16.84
C MET A 20 -9.16 27.76 17.56
N THR A 21 -7.83 27.69 17.71
CA THR A 21 -7.18 26.64 18.51
C THR A 21 -7.62 26.72 19.97
N LYS A 22 -7.68 27.91 20.58
CA LYS A 22 -8.12 28.09 21.97
C LYS A 22 -9.57 27.66 22.18
N GLN A 23 -10.45 27.95 21.22
CA GLN A 23 -11.89 27.72 21.35
C GLN A 23 -12.32 26.30 20.95
N TYR A 24 -11.70 25.72 19.93
CA TYR A 24 -12.15 24.46 19.32
C TYR A 24 -11.07 23.38 19.27
N GLY A 25 -9.84 23.65 19.73
CA GLY A 25 -8.75 22.67 19.70
C GLY A 25 -8.22 22.37 18.29
N VAL A 26 -8.38 23.30 17.34
CA VAL A 26 -7.95 23.13 15.95
C VAL A 26 -6.45 22.84 15.89
N THR A 27 -6.09 21.75 15.21
CA THR A 27 -4.72 21.43 14.81
C THR A 27 -4.45 22.03 13.44
N TRP A 28 -3.40 22.84 13.33
CA TRP A 28 -3.03 23.48 12.06
C TRP A 28 -1.98 22.65 11.33
N LEU A 29 -2.18 22.48 10.03
CA LEU A 29 -1.28 21.72 9.17
C LEU A 29 -0.59 22.65 8.18
N PHE A 30 0.73 22.52 8.07
CA PHE A 30 1.55 23.33 7.20
C PHE A 30 2.46 22.44 6.34
N SER A 31 2.57 22.75 5.06
CA SER A 31 3.60 22.18 4.17
C SER A 31 5.00 22.71 4.50
N GLU A 32 6.03 22.11 3.89
CA GLU A 32 7.43 22.53 4.06
C GLU A 32 7.72 23.97 3.60
N ASP A 33 6.91 24.49 2.67
CA ASP A 33 6.95 25.88 2.21
C ASP A 33 5.99 26.79 2.99
N ASP A 34 5.63 26.38 4.21
CA ASP A 34 4.88 27.14 5.21
C ASP A 34 3.42 27.48 4.85
N LYS A 35 2.84 26.86 3.81
CA LYS A 35 1.44 27.04 3.42
C LYS A 35 0.49 26.26 4.30
N ASN A 36 -0.60 26.89 4.71
CA ASN A 36 -1.63 26.27 5.55
C ASN A 36 -2.56 25.37 4.72
N TRP A 37 -2.66 24.09 5.08
CA TRP A 37 -3.49 23.10 4.39
C TRP A 37 -4.94 23.57 4.18
N TYR A 38 -5.58 24.08 5.23
CA TYR A 38 -7.00 24.43 5.20
C TYR A 38 -7.26 25.66 4.33
N GLU A 39 -6.32 26.60 4.29
CA GLU A 39 -6.42 27.79 3.44
C GLU A 39 -6.17 27.47 1.96
N GLU A 40 -5.30 26.48 1.69
CA GLU A 40 -4.96 26.04 0.33
C GLU A 40 -6.04 25.17 -0.33
N GLN A 41 -7.00 24.61 0.43
CA GLN A 41 -8.06 23.75 -0.13
C GLN A 41 -8.84 24.42 -1.27
N LYS A 42 -9.10 25.73 -1.16
CA LYS A 42 -9.81 26.53 -2.17
C LYS A 42 -9.03 26.73 -3.48
N ASN A 43 -7.71 26.51 -3.45
CA ASN A 43 -6.83 26.74 -4.59
C ASN A 43 -6.73 25.50 -5.51
N PHE A 44 -7.27 24.36 -5.08
CA PHE A 44 -7.38 23.17 -5.92
C PHE A 44 -8.50 23.33 -6.96
N ALA A 45 -8.21 22.98 -8.22
CA ALA A 45 -9.20 23.01 -9.28
C ALA A 45 -10.24 21.89 -9.12
N SER A 46 -11.51 22.11 -9.41
CA SER A 46 -12.56 21.09 -9.19
C SER A 46 -12.48 19.88 -10.14
N ASP A 47 -11.85 20.04 -11.30
CA ASP A 47 -11.79 19.06 -12.38
C ASP A 47 -10.51 18.21 -12.38
N THR A 48 -9.59 18.43 -11.43
CA THR A 48 -8.33 17.70 -11.28
C THR A 48 -8.41 16.55 -10.27
N ILE A 49 -7.49 15.59 -10.36
CA ILE A 49 -7.30 14.53 -9.36
C ILE A 49 -6.26 14.99 -8.34
N LYS A 50 -6.48 14.70 -7.06
CA LYS A 50 -5.54 14.95 -5.97
C LYS A 50 -5.12 13.61 -5.39
N MET A 51 -3.85 13.52 -5.02
CA MET A 51 -3.26 12.32 -4.48
C MET A 51 -2.50 12.66 -3.22
N VAL A 52 -2.68 11.84 -2.19
CA VAL A 52 -1.89 11.91 -0.96
C VAL A 52 -0.86 10.79 -0.99
N TYR A 53 0.39 11.13 -0.73
CA TYR A 53 1.46 10.16 -0.59
C TYR A 53 2.28 10.37 0.69
N THR A 54 2.71 9.27 1.28
CA THR A 54 3.53 9.24 2.51
C THR A 54 4.99 9.60 2.24
N GLY A 55 5.80 9.79 3.28
CA GLY A 55 7.22 10.16 3.14
C GLY A 55 8.08 9.17 2.35
N ASP A 56 7.70 7.89 2.30
CA ASP A 56 8.32 6.85 1.45
C ASP A 56 7.77 6.83 0.01
N GLY A 57 6.87 7.75 -0.32
CA GLY A 57 6.25 7.92 -1.61
C GLY A 57 4.95 7.14 -1.79
N ARG A 58 4.52 6.27 -0.87
CA ARG A 58 3.34 5.41 -1.10
C ARG A 58 2.07 6.24 -1.23
N VAL A 59 1.28 6.01 -2.28
CA VAL A 59 -0.01 6.66 -2.46
C VAL A 59 -1.03 6.04 -1.51
N VAL A 60 -1.61 6.87 -0.63
CA VAL A 60 -2.54 6.45 0.43
C VAL A 60 -3.95 6.98 0.25
N TRP A 61 -4.14 7.98 -0.62
CA TRP A 61 -5.47 8.49 -0.96
C TRP A 61 -5.48 9.09 -2.37
N VAL A 62 -6.61 8.93 -3.06
CA VAL A 62 -6.87 9.51 -4.40
C VAL A 62 -8.31 10.02 -4.44
N GLY A 63 -8.53 11.24 -4.91
CA GLY A 63 -9.87 11.80 -5.03
C GLY A 63 -9.87 13.19 -5.66
N LYS A 64 -11.06 13.72 -5.95
CA LYS A 64 -11.22 15.09 -6.47
C LYS A 64 -11.45 16.13 -5.39
N ASP A 65 -12.07 15.74 -4.29
CA ASP A 65 -12.44 16.60 -3.18
C ASP A 65 -11.55 16.32 -1.96
N VAL A 66 -10.80 17.34 -1.53
CA VAL A 66 -9.84 17.27 -0.42
C VAL A 66 -10.41 17.77 0.91
N THR A 67 -11.68 18.19 0.94
CA THR A 67 -12.27 18.79 2.16
C THR A 67 -12.34 17.82 3.34
N GLY A 68 -12.49 16.52 3.04
CA GLY A 68 -12.62 15.46 4.04
C GLY A 68 -11.31 14.81 4.50
N ILE A 69 -10.14 15.31 4.08
CA ILE A 69 -8.86 14.68 4.42
C ILE A 69 -8.00 15.54 5.35
N GLU A 70 -7.29 14.85 6.24
CA GLU A 70 -6.26 15.42 7.11
C GLU A 70 -4.90 14.80 6.75
N PRO A 71 -4.12 15.40 5.83
CA PRO A 71 -2.93 14.78 5.26
C PRO A 71 -1.69 14.95 6.16
N ARG A 72 -1.83 14.69 7.46
CA ARG A 72 -0.74 14.82 8.43
C ARG A 72 0.38 13.82 8.12
N ASN A 73 1.63 14.29 8.14
CA ASN A 73 2.85 13.53 7.83
C ASN A 73 2.86 12.95 6.40
N ALA A 74 2.18 13.62 5.48
CA ALA A 74 2.06 13.24 4.07
C ALA A 74 2.21 14.46 3.17
N SER A 75 2.22 14.23 1.87
CA SER A 75 2.22 15.28 0.84
C SER A 75 0.97 15.15 -0.02
N VAL A 76 0.47 16.26 -0.54
CA VAL A 76 -0.68 16.32 -1.46
C VAL A 76 -0.26 16.92 -2.78
N ILE A 77 -0.56 16.25 -3.88
CA ILE A 77 -0.28 16.72 -5.23
C ILE A 77 -1.53 16.70 -6.08
N GLU A 78 -1.72 17.77 -6.86
CA GLU A 78 -2.77 17.90 -7.86
C GLU A 78 -2.24 17.51 -9.24
N VAL A 79 -3.02 16.72 -9.98
CA VAL A 79 -2.67 16.21 -11.31
C VAL A 79 -3.86 16.30 -12.26
N PRO A 80 -3.65 16.37 -13.59
CA PRO A 80 -4.76 16.45 -14.54
C PRO A 80 -5.60 15.17 -14.51
N ASP A 81 -6.90 15.29 -14.74
CA ASP A 81 -7.82 14.15 -14.83
C ASP A 81 -7.75 13.48 -16.21
N ILE A 82 -6.64 12.78 -16.46
CA ILE A 82 -6.35 12.04 -17.70
C ILE A 82 -6.30 10.53 -17.46
N THR A 83 -6.44 9.75 -18.54
CA THR A 83 -6.43 8.28 -18.51
C THR A 83 -5.22 7.69 -17.77
N ALA A 84 -4.04 8.30 -17.87
CA ALA A 84 -2.85 7.85 -17.14
C ALA A 84 -3.04 7.96 -15.61
N ASN A 85 -3.48 9.12 -15.13
CA ASN A 85 -3.63 9.39 -13.70
C ASN A 85 -4.82 8.67 -13.08
N ARG A 86 -5.87 8.39 -13.85
CA ARG A 86 -7.02 7.57 -13.42
C ARG A 86 -6.66 6.12 -13.08
N ARG A 87 -5.49 5.63 -13.51
CA ARG A 87 -5.00 4.28 -13.16
C ARG A 87 -4.38 4.22 -11.77
N ILE A 88 -4.07 5.37 -11.18
CA ILE A 88 -3.47 5.46 -9.85
C ILE A 88 -4.57 5.24 -8.82
N THR A 89 -4.37 4.24 -7.96
CA THR A 89 -5.35 3.80 -6.96
C THR A 89 -4.76 3.83 -5.57
N ALA A 90 -5.61 4.05 -4.57
CA ALA A 90 -5.30 3.89 -3.16
C ALA A 90 -6.41 3.08 -2.45
N PRO A 91 -6.06 2.15 -1.52
CA PRO A 91 -4.71 1.66 -1.29
C PRO A 91 -4.18 0.87 -2.51
N GLY A 92 -2.85 0.71 -2.60
CA GLY A 92 -2.25 -0.04 -3.70
C GLY A 92 -0.73 -0.02 -3.67
N TYR A 93 -0.16 -0.30 -4.85
CA TYR A 93 1.28 -0.35 -5.10
C TYR A 93 1.79 0.85 -5.89
N TRP A 94 1.02 1.95 -5.89
CA TRP A 94 1.46 3.20 -6.51
C TRP A 94 2.31 4.00 -5.55
N PHE A 95 3.41 4.54 -6.06
CA PHE A 95 4.34 5.39 -5.34
C PHE A 95 4.67 6.64 -6.15
N TYR A 96 4.82 7.77 -5.49
CA TYR A 96 5.40 8.98 -6.05
C TYR A 96 6.91 8.98 -5.77
N ARG A 97 7.74 8.84 -6.82
CA ARG A 97 9.20 8.76 -6.74
C ARG A 97 9.80 9.53 -7.93
N ASN A 98 10.84 10.32 -7.68
CA ASN A 98 11.52 11.11 -8.74
C ASN A 98 10.54 11.94 -9.59
N ASP A 99 9.61 12.62 -8.93
CA ASP A 99 8.55 13.43 -9.53
C ASP A 99 7.55 12.69 -10.43
N GLU A 100 7.53 11.36 -10.39
CA GLU A 100 6.63 10.51 -11.18
C GLU A 100 5.86 9.51 -10.33
N PHE A 101 4.69 9.09 -10.83
CA PHE A 101 3.93 7.98 -10.25
C PHE A 101 4.35 6.66 -10.88
N VAL A 102 4.86 5.76 -10.06
CA VAL A 102 5.32 4.43 -10.47
C VAL A 102 4.56 3.34 -9.74
N PHE A 103 4.27 2.23 -10.43
CA PHE A 103 3.68 1.06 -9.83
C PHE A 103 4.79 0.08 -9.41
N ASP A 104 4.84 -0.27 -8.13
CA ASP A 104 5.85 -1.17 -7.58
C ASP A 104 5.44 -2.63 -7.76
N TYR A 105 5.72 -3.16 -8.96
CA TYR A 105 5.43 -4.56 -9.32
C TYR A 105 6.22 -5.56 -8.48
N LYS A 106 7.43 -5.19 -8.04
CA LYS A 106 8.25 -6.01 -7.16
C LYS A 106 7.56 -6.20 -5.81
N LEU A 107 7.14 -5.10 -5.16
CA LEU A 107 6.42 -5.17 -3.90
C LEU A 107 5.12 -5.96 -4.03
N LYS A 108 4.39 -5.79 -5.15
CA LYS A 108 3.19 -6.59 -5.44
C LYS A 108 3.48 -8.10 -5.47
N ALA A 109 4.55 -8.51 -6.14
CA ALA A 109 4.93 -9.92 -6.20
C ALA A 109 5.39 -10.45 -4.83
N GLU A 110 6.11 -9.65 -4.05
CA GLU A 110 6.52 -9.99 -2.68
C GLU A 110 5.30 -10.21 -1.77
N ASP A 111 4.33 -9.31 -1.81
CA ASP A 111 3.08 -9.44 -1.05
C ASP A 111 2.27 -10.69 -1.46
N GLU A 112 2.22 -11.02 -2.75
CA GLU A 112 1.52 -12.22 -3.24
C GLU A 112 2.20 -13.51 -2.76
N ARG A 113 3.54 -13.56 -2.80
CA ARG A 113 4.30 -14.67 -2.22
C ARG A 113 4.00 -14.81 -0.73
N ASP A 114 4.01 -13.71 0.01
CA ASP A 114 3.83 -13.73 1.45
C ASP A 114 2.39 -14.08 1.84
N ALA A 115 1.40 -13.66 1.04
CA ALA A 115 0.01 -14.08 1.17
C ALA A 115 -0.17 -15.59 0.95
N LEU A 116 0.47 -16.16 -0.08
CA LEU A 116 0.48 -17.61 -0.31
C LEU A 116 1.15 -18.37 0.84
N LEU A 117 2.31 -17.90 1.32
CA LEU A 117 2.99 -18.50 2.46
C LEU A 117 2.11 -18.50 3.72
N LYS A 118 1.40 -17.39 3.97
CA LYS A 118 0.46 -17.29 5.09
C LYS A 118 -0.72 -18.25 4.94
N GLN A 119 -1.32 -18.34 3.76
CA GLN A 119 -2.41 -19.28 3.48
C GLN A 119 -2.00 -20.71 3.78
N PHE A 120 -0.83 -21.14 3.29
CA PHE A 120 -0.32 -22.48 3.54
C PHE A 120 0.00 -22.71 5.02
N SER A 121 0.58 -21.73 5.71
CA SER A 121 0.84 -21.84 7.14
C SER A 121 -0.44 -22.04 7.96
N ILE A 122 -1.55 -21.40 7.58
CA ILE A 122 -2.85 -21.58 8.23
C ILE A 122 -3.37 -22.99 7.94
N MET A 123 -3.34 -23.40 6.67
CA MET A 123 -3.85 -24.68 6.21
C MET A 123 -3.12 -25.88 6.84
N THR A 124 -1.80 -25.82 6.97
CA THR A 124 -1.00 -26.93 7.52
C THR A 124 -0.95 -26.95 9.05
N CYS A 125 -1.53 -25.98 9.74
CA CYS A 125 -1.35 -25.79 11.19
C CYS A 125 -1.81 -27.01 12.00
N GLU A 126 -2.98 -27.57 11.70
CA GLU A 126 -3.50 -28.75 12.42
C GLU A 126 -2.71 -30.01 12.07
N TRP A 127 -2.39 -30.23 10.80
CA TRP A 127 -1.54 -31.37 10.39
C TRP A 127 -0.16 -31.33 11.04
N GLU A 128 0.44 -30.14 11.20
CA GLU A 128 1.72 -29.98 11.90
C GLU A 128 1.59 -30.35 13.39
N LYS A 129 0.46 -30.05 14.05
CA LYS A 129 0.18 -30.48 15.43
C LYS A 129 -0.06 -31.99 15.53
N ASP A 130 -0.86 -32.56 14.64
CA ASP A 130 -1.13 -33.99 14.61
C ASP A 130 0.14 -34.80 14.33
N LEU A 131 1.05 -34.28 13.50
CA LEU A 131 2.36 -34.88 13.26
C LEU A 131 3.19 -34.93 14.55
N LEU A 132 3.20 -33.86 15.35
CA LEU A 132 3.92 -33.80 16.63
C LEU A 132 3.34 -34.75 17.67
N LEU A 133 2.02 -34.96 17.65
CA LEU A 133 1.33 -35.87 18.56
C LEU A 133 1.36 -37.33 18.07
N GLY A 134 1.87 -37.60 16.88
CA GLY A 134 1.85 -38.93 16.26
C GLY A 134 0.44 -39.39 15.82
N LEU A 135 -0.48 -38.45 15.64
CA LEU A 135 -1.90 -38.68 15.29
C LEU A 135 -2.19 -38.48 13.80
N ILE A 136 -1.24 -37.94 13.03
CA ILE A 136 -1.43 -37.63 11.62
C ILE A 136 -1.67 -38.89 10.78
N SER A 137 -2.65 -38.82 9.87
CA SER A 137 -2.89 -39.86 8.88
C SER A 137 -1.76 -39.92 7.83
N ASP A 138 -1.62 -41.05 7.13
CA ASP A 138 -0.64 -41.16 6.03
C ASP A 138 -0.98 -40.20 4.87
N GLU A 139 -2.27 -39.95 4.63
CA GLU A 139 -2.75 -39.01 3.62
C GLU A 139 -2.36 -37.56 3.96
N ASP A 140 -2.69 -37.11 5.17
CA ASP A 140 -2.38 -35.75 5.63
C ASP A 140 -0.86 -35.53 5.73
N ARG A 141 -0.10 -36.58 6.05
CA ARG A 141 1.36 -36.54 6.04
C ARG A 141 1.92 -36.26 4.65
N GLU A 142 1.40 -36.91 3.60
CA GLU A 142 1.84 -36.64 2.24
C GLU A 142 1.37 -35.27 1.74
N LYS A 143 0.16 -34.81 2.12
CA LYS A 143 -0.31 -33.43 1.85
C LYS A 143 0.60 -32.41 2.51
N LEU A 144 0.93 -32.60 3.80
CA LEU A 144 1.84 -31.73 4.54
C LEU A 144 3.22 -31.67 3.89
N LYS A 145 3.77 -32.81 3.47
CA LYS A 145 5.06 -32.87 2.75
C LYS A 145 5.00 -32.09 1.43
N ALA A 146 3.92 -32.23 0.66
CA ALA A 146 3.74 -31.48 -0.58
C ALA A 146 3.64 -29.96 -0.33
N CYS A 147 2.91 -29.53 0.70
CA CYS A 147 2.85 -28.14 1.16
C CYS A 147 4.23 -27.59 1.52
N ARG A 148 5.03 -28.37 2.27
CA ARG A 148 6.37 -27.97 2.71
C ARG A 148 7.32 -27.80 1.53
N ILE A 149 7.25 -28.68 0.52
CA ILE A 149 8.02 -28.54 -0.72
C ILE A 149 7.61 -27.26 -1.46
N TYR A 150 6.30 -27.02 -1.62
CA TYR A 150 5.77 -25.84 -2.29
C TYR A 150 6.19 -24.54 -1.59
N THR A 151 5.96 -24.43 -0.28
CA THR A 151 6.32 -23.24 0.51
C THR A 151 7.83 -22.99 0.55
N LYS A 152 8.66 -24.05 0.50
CA LYS A 152 10.12 -23.91 0.35
C LYS A 152 10.48 -23.24 -0.98
N LYS A 153 9.90 -23.71 -2.10
CA LYS A 153 10.10 -23.09 -3.42
C LYS A 153 9.66 -21.63 -3.43
N LEU A 154 8.50 -21.32 -2.83
CA LEU A 154 8.03 -19.93 -2.72
C LEU A 154 9.01 -19.04 -1.95
N ARG A 155 9.55 -19.50 -0.80
CA ARG A 155 10.52 -18.71 0.00
C ARG A 155 11.82 -18.42 -0.74
N GLU A 156 12.21 -19.30 -1.66
CA GLU A 156 13.43 -19.14 -2.46
C GLU A 156 13.22 -18.15 -3.63
N MET A 157 11.98 -17.76 -3.94
CA MET A 157 11.71 -16.79 -5.00
C MET A 157 12.21 -15.39 -4.62
N THR A 158 12.88 -14.76 -5.59
CA THR A 158 13.30 -13.36 -5.54
C THR A 158 12.71 -12.59 -6.71
N PHE A 159 12.39 -11.32 -6.50
CA PHE A 159 11.70 -10.50 -7.49
C PHE A 159 12.54 -9.29 -7.94
N SER A 160 13.86 -9.39 -7.84
CA SER A 160 14.79 -8.31 -8.23
C SER A 160 14.73 -7.95 -9.71
N GLN A 161 14.29 -8.88 -10.57
CA GLN A 161 14.12 -8.68 -12.02
C GLN A 161 12.75 -8.12 -12.40
N VAL A 162 11.83 -7.97 -11.43
CA VAL A 162 10.46 -7.48 -11.68
C VAL A 162 10.47 -5.97 -11.59
N THR A 163 10.44 -5.30 -12.74
CA THR A 163 10.54 -3.83 -12.84
C THR A 163 9.32 -3.20 -13.50
N ASP A 164 8.56 -3.99 -14.25
CA ASP A 164 7.41 -3.52 -15.03
C ASP A 164 6.30 -4.58 -15.09
N LYS A 165 5.22 -4.22 -15.79
CA LYS A 165 4.06 -5.11 -15.97
C LYS A 165 4.40 -6.40 -16.71
N ALA A 166 5.32 -6.35 -17.67
CA ALA A 166 5.64 -7.49 -18.52
C ALA A 166 6.49 -8.52 -17.75
N SER A 167 7.53 -8.07 -17.07
CA SER A 167 8.35 -8.88 -16.16
C SER A 167 7.53 -9.45 -15.01
N TYR A 168 6.56 -8.71 -14.47
CA TYR A 168 5.62 -9.23 -13.48
C TYR A 168 4.71 -10.33 -14.05
N ALA A 169 4.15 -10.14 -15.25
CA ALA A 169 3.32 -11.16 -15.90
C ALA A 169 4.12 -12.42 -16.30
N ALA A 170 5.43 -12.32 -16.43
CA ALA A 170 6.33 -13.41 -16.76
C ALA A 170 6.82 -14.22 -15.53
N ILE A 171 6.40 -13.86 -14.31
CA ILE A 171 6.77 -14.61 -13.10
C ILE A 171 6.24 -16.04 -13.21
N VAL A 172 7.16 -17.00 -13.14
CA VAL A 172 6.83 -18.43 -13.09
C VAL A 172 6.64 -18.83 -11.64
N TRP A 173 5.40 -18.79 -11.18
CA TRP A 173 5.03 -19.26 -9.84
C TRP A 173 5.14 -20.79 -9.74
N PRO A 174 5.58 -21.35 -8.59
CA PRO A 174 5.54 -22.78 -8.35
C PRO A 174 4.11 -23.31 -8.51
N GLU A 175 3.96 -24.52 -9.05
CA GLU A 175 2.65 -25.15 -9.19
C GLU A 175 2.08 -25.54 -7.82
N LEU A 176 0.79 -25.26 -7.63
CA LEU A 176 0.04 -25.68 -6.45
C LEU A 176 0.00 -27.22 -6.40
N PRO A 177 0.27 -27.86 -5.25
CA PRO A 177 0.18 -29.31 -5.16
C PRO A 177 -1.26 -29.80 -5.40
N GLN A 178 -1.44 -30.73 -6.34
CA GLN A 178 -2.75 -31.27 -6.74
C GLN A 178 -3.55 -31.89 -5.58
N ASN A 179 -2.86 -32.50 -4.62
CA ASN A 179 -3.49 -33.16 -3.47
C ASN A 179 -4.11 -32.18 -2.44
N ILE A 180 -4.08 -30.87 -2.73
CA ILE A 180 -4.57 -29.78 -1.87
C ILE A 180 -5.77 -29.06 -2.52
N SER A 181 -5.98 -29.21 -3.83
CA SER A 181 -7.07 -28.50 -4.54
C SER A 181 -8.46 -29.09 -4.32
N GLU A 182 -8.58 -30.21 -3.61
CA GLU A 182 -9.85 -30.82 -3.21
C GLU A 182 -10.16 -30.42 -1.78
N ASN A 183 -10.71 -29.22 -1.59
CA ASN A 183 -11.58 -28.84 -0.46
C ASN A 183 -12.22 -27.46 -0.68
#